data_AF-A0A147JTW9-F1
#
_entry.id   AF-A0A147JTW9-F1
#
_cell.length_a   1.000
_cell.length_b   1.000
_cell.length_c   1.000
_cell.angle_alpha   90.00
_cell.angle_beta   90.00
_cell.angle_gamma   90.00
#
_symmetry.space_group_name_H-M   'P 1'
#
loop_
_entity.id
_entity.type
_entity.pdbx_description
1 polymer ?
#
loop_
_entity_poly.entity_id
_entity_poly.type
_entity_poly.pdbx_seq_one_letter_code
_entity_poly.pdbx_strand_id
1 'polypeptide(L)' 'MLRKFLYECKRVLRVARKPDREEYLTIAKVTGLGILLIGLVGFVITMIATVIT' A
#
# COMPACT_ATOMS: atom_id res chain seq x y z
N MET A 1 2.31 -23.25 -24.51
CA MET A 1 1.33 -22.36 -23.86
C MET A 1 2.01 -21.31 -22.96
N LEU A 2 2.80 -21.70 -21.95
CA LEU A 2 3.43 -20.76 -20.99
C LEU A 2 4.34 -19.68 -21.61
N ARG A 3 5.16 -20.01 -22.62
CA ARG A 3 6.09 -19.03 -23.22
C ARG A 3 5.38 -17.84 -23.86
N LYS A 4 4.21 -18.06 -24.48
CA LYS A 4 3.37 -16.98 -25.02
C LYS A 4 2.77 -16.12 -23.92
N PHE A 5 2.30 -16.74 -22.83
CA PHE A 5 1.74 -16.01 -21.68
C PHE A 5 2.77 -15.08 -21.03
N LEU A 6 3.99 -15.57 -20.78
CA LEU A 6 5.08 -14.75 -20.24
C LEU A 6 5.46 -13.58 -21.17
N TYR A 7 5.41 -13.79 -22.48
CA TYR A 7 5.69 -12.74 -23.46
C TYR A 7 4.64 -11.63 -23.42
N GLU A 8 3.35 -11.97 -23.34
CA GLU A 8 2.27 -10.98 -23.20
C GLU A 8 2.34 -10.25 -21.85
N CYS A 9 2.58 -10.95 -20.74
CA CYS A 9 2.79 -10.31 -19.43
C CYS A 9 3.94 -9.29 -19.47
N LYS A 10 5.04 -9.60 -20.16
CA LYS A 10 6.17 -8.68 -20.32
C LYS A 10 5.80 -7.42 -21.09
N ARG A 11 4.93 -7.53 -22.11
CA ARG A 11 4.43 -6.35 -22.85
C ARG A 11 3.58 -5.46 -21.96
N VAL A 12 2.66 -6.05 -21.18
CA VAL A 12 1.81 -5.30 -20.24
C VAL A 12 2.64 -4.58 -19.19
N LEU A 13 3.61 -5.25 -18.56
CA LEU A 13 4.52 -4.64 -17.59
C LEU A 13 5.39 -3.53 -18.18
N ARG A 14 5.66 -3.57 -19.49
CA ARG A 14 6.42 -2.53 -20.20
C ARG A 14 5.57 -1.29 -20.52
N VAL A 15 4.26 -1.47 -20.70
CA VAL A 15 3.30 -0.37 -20.93
C VAL A 15 2.92 0.31 -19.61
N ALA A 16 3.00 -0.41 -18.48
CA ALA A 16 2.77 0.17 -17.16
C ALA A 16 3.78 1.31 -16.88
N ARG A 17 3.25 2.52 -16.63
CA ARG A 17 4.05 3.69 -16.27
C ARG A 17 4.68 3.44 -14.90
N LYS A 18 6.02 3.46 -14.83
CA LYS A 18 6.71 3.49 -13.53
C LYS A 18 6.43 4.85 -12.87
N PRO A 19 6.01 4.88 -11.60
CA PRO A 19 5.75 6.13 -10.91
C PRO A 19 7.05 6.95 -10.81
N ASP A 20 6.92 8.26 -10.85
CA ASP A 20 8.05 9.14 -10.52
C ASP A 20 8.38 9.04 -9.02
N ARG A 21 9.63 9.33 -8.64
CA ARG A 21 10.04 9.32 -7.23
C ARG A 21 9.22 10.30 -6.40
N GLU A 22 8.87 11.45 -6.94
CA GLU A 22 8.07 12.46 -6.24
C GLU A 22 6.61 12.03 -6.05
N GLU A 23 5.99 11.47 -7.10
CA GLU A 23 4.64 10.90 -7.04
C GLU A 23 4.58 9.76 -6.00
N TYR A 24 5.56 8.85 -6.03
CA TYR A 24 5.65 7.74 -5.08
C TYR A 24 5.78 8.23 -3.63
N LEU A 25 6.67 9.19 -3.37
CA LEU A 25 6.87 9.73 -2.01
C LEU A 25 5.62 10.47 -1.51
N THR A 26 4.90 11.17 -2.39
CA THR A 26 3.67 11.86 -2.03
C THR A 26 2.59 10.86 -1.61
N ILE A 27 2.37 9.82 -2.42
CA ILE A 27 1.41 8.75 -2.10
C ILE A 27 1.83 8.04 -0.81
N ALA A 28 3.11 7.67 -0.68
CA ALA A 28 3.62 6.97 0.50
C ALA A 28 3.42 7.78 1.79
N LYS A 29 3.62 9.11 1.76
CA LYS A 29 3.38 9.98 2.91
C LYS A 29 1.91 10.03 3.30
N VAL A 30 1.00 10.19 2.32
CA VAL A 30 -0.45 10.25 2.56
C VAL A 30 -0.96 8.91 3.08
N THR A 31 -0.57 7.79 2.45
CA THR A 31 -0.95 6.45 2.91
C THR A 31 -0.36 6.13 4.27
N GLY A 32 0.89 6.52 4.53
CA GLY A 32 1.53 6.35 5.84
C GLY A 32 0.79 7.10 6.96
N LEU A 33 0.36 8.33 6.70
CA LEU A 33 -0.49 9.11 7.61
C LEU A 33 -1.83 8.41 7.87
N GLY A 34 -2.48 7.88 6.82
CA GLY A 34 -3.74 7.15 6.96
C GLY A 34 -3.62 5.89 7.82
N ILE A 35 -2.57 5.09 7.58
CA ILE A 35 -2.30 3.88 8.37
C ILE A 35 -2.03 4.23 9.83
N LEU A 36 -1.24 5.28 10.08
CA LEU A 36 -0.93 5.71 11.43
C LEU A 36 -2.18 6.17 12.19
N LEU A 37 -3.05 6.96 11.56
CA LEU A 37 -4.31 7.39 12.16
C LEU A 37 -5.23 6.22 12.50
N ILE A 38 -5.47 5.32 11.54
CA ILE A 38 -6.35 4.16 11.75
C ILE A 38 -5.75 3.23 12.81
N GLY A 39 -4.44 2.98 12.77
CA GLY A 39 -3.73 2.17 13.75
C GLY A 39 -3.80 2.75 15.16
N LEU A 40 -3.69 4.08 15.29
CA LEU A 40 -3.76 4.77 16.59
C LEU A 40 -5.18 4.73 17.17
N VAL A 41 -6.21 4.88 16.34
CA VAL A 41 -7.61 4.70 16.77
C VAL A 41 -7.86 3.27 17.24
N GLY A 42 -7.44 2.27 16.47
CA GLY A 42 -7.54 0.86 16.87
C GLY A 42 -6.78 0.56 18.16
N PHE A 43 -5.59 1.13 18.32
CA PHE A 43 -4.76 1.01 19.52
C PHE A 43 -5.42 1.62 20.75
N VAL A 44 -6.04 2.79 20.63
CA VAL A 44 -6.77 3.41 21.75
C VAL A 44 -7.96 2.55 22.18
N ILE A 45 -8.70 1.98 21.23
CA ILE A 45 -9.83 1.08 21.53
C ILE A 45 -9.36 -0.15 22.29
N THR A 46 -8.30 -0.81 21.83
CA THR A 46 -7.76 -2.00 22.52
C THR A 46 -7.16 -1.64 23.87
N MET A 47 -6.46 -0.51 23.99
CA MET A 47 -5.89 -0.05 25.26
C MET A 47 -6.99 0.18 26.30
N ILE A 48 -8.09 0.84 25.93
CA ILE A 48 -9.25 1.04 26.81
C ILE A 48 -9.88 -0.30 27.18
N ALA A 49 -10.08 -1.20 26.20
CA ALA A 49 -10.65 -2.52 26.45
C ALA A 49 -9.79 -3.36 27.43
N THR A 50 -8.47 -3.29 27.32
CA THR A 50 -7.53 -3.98 28.22
C THR A 50 -7.46 -3.38 29.61
N VAL A 51 -7.66 -2.06 29.78
CA VAL A 51 -7.66 -1.43 31.11
C VAL A 51 -8.98 -1.69 31.86
N ILE A 52 -10.08 -1.84 31.12
CA ILE A 52 -11.41 -2.11 31.70
C ILE A 52 -11.60 -3.59 32.03
N THR A 53 -10.94 -4.51 31.30
CA THR A 53 -10.99 -5.97 31.53
C THR A 53 -9.93 -6.40 32.54
#